data_AF-B4FLS4-F1
#
_entry.id   AF-B4FLS4-F1
#
_cell.length_a   1.000
_cell.length_b   1.000
_cell.length_c   1.000
_cell.angle_alpha   90.00
_cell.angle_beta   90.00
_cell.angle_gamma   90.00
#
_symmetry.space_group_name_H-M   'P 1'
#
loop_
_entity.id
_entity.type
_entity.pdbx_description
1 polymer ?
#
loop_
_entity_poly.entity_id
_entity_poly.type
_entity_poly.pdbx_seq_one_letter_code
_entity_poly.pdbx_strand_id
1 'polypeptide(L)'
;MSRVRDRTEDFKEAVRVAALSHGYTEAQLAALMSSFIIRKPSPKSPFTNAAIKTLESIRELERFIVKHRRDYVDLHRITEQERDNIEHEIGVFVKACKEQIDILKNRIQEEEKNGSGKTWLGTRDGSSRLDLIAHQHGVVLILSERLHSVTAQFDRLRSMRFQDAINRAMPRKNQKRPEKKPAEPSKSSLVLKSDVSKIVDQEASTAPMRVQEQLLDDETKALQVELTSLLDAVQETETKMIEMSALNHLMSTHVLQQAQQIQYLYDQAVEATNNVERGNKELSQAIQRNSSSRTFLLLFFFVLTFSVLFLDWYNN
;
A
#
# COMPACT_ATOMS: atom_id res chain seq x y z
N MET A 1 12.67 -19.99 -43.43
CA MET A 1 13.10 -19.31 -42.19
C MET A 1 14.62 -19.36 -42.14
N SER A 2 15.30 -18.25 -42.45
CA SER A 2 16.74 -18.15 -42.22
C SER A 2 16.97 -18.23 -40.72
N ARG A 3 17.61 -19.29 -40.23
CA ARG A 3 18.10 -19.37 -38.86
C ARG A 3 18.98 -18.13 -38.65
N VAL A 4 18.55 -17.22 -37.78
CA VAL A 4 19.39 -16.10 -37.33
C VAL A 4 20.63 -16.74 -36.72
N ARG A 5 21.76 -16.69 -37.44
CA ARG A 5 23.02 -17.23 -36.95
C ARG A 5 23.47 -16.35 -35.80
N ASP A 6 23.73 -16.93 -34.64
CA ASP A 6 24.28 -16.20 -33.51
C ASP A 6 25.64 -15.60 -33.91
N ARG A 7 25.74 -14.27 -33.89
CA ARG A 7 26.96 -13.50 -34.24
C ARG A 7 27.65 -12.93 -33.01
N THR A 8 27.33 -13.44 -31.82
CA THR A 8 27.93 -12.98 -30.57
C THR A 8 29.45 -13.17 -30.57
N GLU A 9 29.95 -14.28 -31.12
CA GLU A 9 31.40 -14.55 -31.22
C GLU A 9 32.09 -13.65 -32.25
N ASP A 10 31.48 -13.41 -33.42
CA ASP A 10 31.99 -12.45 -34.40
C ASP A 10 32.17 -11.06 -33.78
N PHE A 11 31.20 -10.63 -32.97
CA PHE A 11 31.25 -9.35 -32.27
C PHE A 11 32.36 -9.31 -31.20
N LYS A 12 32.49 -10.36 -30.38
CA LYS A 12 33.58 -10.46 -29.39
C LYS A 12 34.95 -10.39 -30.05
N GLU A 13 35.13 -11.07 -31.20
CA GLU A 13 36.37 -11.02 -31.97
C GLU A 13 36.64 -9.63 -32.52
N ALA A 14 35.64 -8.98 -33.13
CA ALA A 14 35.77 -7.62 -33.64
C ALA A 14 36.18 -6.62 -32.54
N VAL A 15 35.59 -6.76 -31.35
CA VAL A 15 35.94 -5.94 -30.20
C VAL A 15 37.37 -6.24 -29.71
N ARG A 16 37.79 -7.51 -29.71
CA ARG A 16 39.17 -7.89 -29.35
C ARG A 16 40.18 -7.26 -30.31
N VAL A 17 39.96 -7.37 -31.61
CA VAL A 17 40.82 -6.79 -32.65
C VAL A 17 40.90 -5.27 -32.52
N ALA A 18 39.76 -4.61 -32.31
CA ALA A 18 39.72 -3.16 -32.10
C ALA A 18 40.44 -2.75 -30.80
N ALA A 19 40.27 -3.48 -29.69
CA ALA A 19 40.95 -3.16 -28.45
C ALA A 19 42.48 -3.27 -28.58
N LEU A 20 42.96 -4.31 -29.26
CA LEU A 20 44.39 -4.47 -29.57
C LEU A 20 44.92 -3.32 -30.46
N SER A 21 44.13 -2.86 -31.44
CA SER A 21 44.54 -1.73 -32.30
C SER A 21 44.61 -0.40 -31.54
N HIS A 22 43.87 -0.26 -30.44
CA HIS A 22 43.91 0.93 -29.57
C HIS A 22 44.96 0.82 -28.44
N GLY A 23 45.81 -0.22 -28.45
CA GLY A 23 46.89 -0.38 -27.48
C GLY A 23 46.43 -0.83 -26.09
N TYR A 24 45.29 -1.52 -25.99
CA TYR A 24 44.85 -2.09 -24.72
C TYR A 24 45.86 -3.12 -24.22
N THR A 25 46.21 -3.04 -22.94
CA THR A 25 47.03 -4.05 -22.26
C THR A 25 46.27 -5.38 -22.15
N GLU A 26 47.00 -6.50 -22.01
CA GLU A 26 46.38 -7.83 -21.85
C GLU A 26 45.39 -7.87 -20.66
N ALA A 27 45.71 -7.18 -19.56
CA ALA A 27 44.81 -7.05 -18.41
C ALA A 27 43.53 -6.26 -18.73
N GLN A 28 43.63 -5.15 -19.47
CA GLN A 28 42.46 -4.38 -19.90
C GLN A 28 41.62 -5.16 -20.91
N LEU A 29 42.25 -5.90 -21.82
CA LEU A 29 41.56 -6.75 -22.78
C LEU A 29 40.85 -7.90 -22.07
N ALA A 30 41.51 -8.58 -21.12
CA ALA A 30 40.89 -9.62 -20.29
C ALA A 30 39.71 -9.07 -19.48
N ALA A 31 39.84 -7.88 -18.88
CA ALA A 31 38.73 -7.22 -18.20
C ALA A 31 37.57 -6.91 -19.16
N LEU A 32 37.86 -6.41 -20.37
CA LEU A 32 36.86 -6.10 -21.38
C LEU A 32 36.17 -7.38 -21.88
N MET A 33 36.92 -8.44 -22.17
CA MET A 33 36.37 -9.74 -22.55
C MET A 33 35.54 -10.36 -21.42
N SER A 34 35.98 -10.21 -20.16
CA SER A 34 35.24 -10.70 -18.99
C SER A 34 33.87 -10.01 -18.84
N SER A 35 33.76 -8.74 -19.25
CA SER A 35 32.51 -7.98 -19.20
C SER A 35 31.43 -8.52 -20.15
N PHE A 36 31.82 -9.25 -21.21
CA PHE A 36 30.87 -9.94 -22.07
C PHE A 36 30.34 -11.24 -21.46
N ILE A 37 31.12 -11.87 -20.58
CA ILE A 37 30.74 -13.10 -19.87
C ILE A 37 29.86 -12.74 -18.67
N ILE A 38 30.32 -11.78 -17.86
CA ILE A 38 29.61 -11.27 -16.69
C ILE A 38 29.09 -9.88 -17.06
N ARG A 39 27.81 -9.80 -17.43
CA ARG A 39 27.15 -8.51 -17.70
C ARG A 39 27.39 -7.59 -16.50
N LYS A 40 28.08 -6.47 -16.73
CA LYS A 40 28.20 -5.42 -15.72
C LYS A 40 26.77 -5.01 -15.31
N PRO A 41 26.43 -5.04 -14.00
CA PRO A 41 25.11 -4.62 -13.57
C PRO A 41 24.89 -3.18 -14.04
N SER A 42 23.80 -2.96 -14.79
CA SER A 42 23.43 -1.62 -15.24
C SER A 42 23.33 -0.70 -14.02
N PRO A 43 23.82 0.55 -14.09
CA PRO A 43 23.60 1.51 -13.02
C PRO A 43 22.10 1.60 -12.74
N LYS A 44 21.71 1.33 -11.49
CA LYS A 44 20.32 1.42 -11.05
C LYS A 44 19.82 2.84 -11.32
N SER A 45 18.60 2.95 -11.85
CA SER A 45 17.98 4.25 -12.10
C SER A 45 17.84 5.03 -10.78
N PRO A 46 17.81 6.38 -10.83
CA PRO A 46 17.57 7.19 -9.62
C PRO A 46 16.23 6.84 -8.96
N PHE A 47 15.22 6.47 -9.77
CA PHE A 47 13.94 5.95 -9.28
C PHE A 47 14.12 4.65 -8.48
N THR A 48 14.82 3.66 -9.05
CA THR A 48 15.07 2.37 -8.38
C THR A 48 15.85 2.55 -7.09
N ASN A 49 16.87 3.42 -7.07
CA ASN A 49 17.63 3.71 -5.86
C ASN A 49 16.77 4.38 -4.79
N ALA A 50 15.90 5.33 -5.16
CA ALA A 50 14.97 5.95 -4.23
C ALA A 50 13.95 4.94 -3.68
N ALA A 51 13.39 4.08 -4.53
CA ALA A 51 12.46 3.03 -4.13
C ALA A 51 13.10 2.00 -3.17
N ILE A 52 14.36 1.60 -3.42
CA ILE A 52 15.11 0.71 -2.53
C ILE A 52 15.30 1.36 -1.15
N LYS A 53 15.66 2.65 -1.10
CA LYS A 53 15.78 3.38 0.18
C LYS A 53 14.45 3.41 0.94
N THR A 54 13.34 3.68 0.24
CA THR A 54 12.01 3.63 0.86
C THR A 54 11.70 2.23 1.42
N LEU A 55 12.02 1.17 0.67
CA LEU A 55 11.82 -0.21 1.12
C LEU A 55 12.67 -0.53 2.35
N GLU A 56 13.91 -0.05 2.41
CA GLU A 56 14.79 -0.20 3.57
C GLU A 56 14.19 0.51 4.80
N SER A 57 13.69 1.74 4.65
CA SER A 57 13.00 2.47 5.72
C SER A 57 11.74 1.75 6.20
N ILE A 58 10.92 1.18 5.29
CA ILE A 58 9.74 0.38 5.67
C ILE A 58 10.15 -0.89 6.44
N ARG A 59 11.25 -1.54 6.05
CA ARG A 59 11.79 -2.71 6.77
C ARG A 59 12.31 -2.34 8.16
N GLU A 60 12.94 -1.18 8.30
CA GLU A 60 13.37 -0.67 9.60
C GLU A 60 12.18 -0.40 10.51
N LEU A 61 11.12 0.22 9.98
CA LEU A 61 9.85 0.43 10.70
C LEU A 61 9.24 -0.90 11.16
N GLU A 62 9.19 -1.90 10.28
CA GLU A 62 8.68 -3.23 10.64
C GLU A 62 9.52 -3.89 11.76
N ARG A 63 10.85 -3.83 11.66
CA ARG A 63 11.74 -4.35 12.72
C ARG A 63 11.51 -3.61 14.03
N PHE A 64 11.33 -2.30 13.99
CA PHE A 64 11.03 -1.48 15.16
C PHE A 64 9.72 -1.93 15.82
N ILE A 65 8.64 -2.07 15.06
CA ILE A 65 7.34 -2.55 15.56
C ILE A 65 7.46 -3.95 16.16
N VAL A 66 8.13 -4.88 15.48
CA VAL A 66 8.30 -6.26 15.98
C VAL A 66 9.12 -6.30 17.27
N LYS A 67 10.19 -5.50 17.35
CA LYS A 67 11.05 -5.41 18.54
C LYS A 67 10.26 -4.87 19.74
N HIS A 68 9.51 -3.78 19.55
CA HIS A 68 8.76 -3.13 20.62
C HIS A 68 7.39 -3.78 20.88
N ARG A 69 6.95 -4.76 20.08
CA ARG A 69 5.63 -5.39 20.20
C ARG A 69 5.31 -5.91 21.60
N ARG A 70 6.27 -6.56 22.26
CA ARG A 70 6.06 -7.12 23.61
C ARG A 70 5.95 -6.01 24.65
N ASP A 71 6.89 -5.08 24.61
CA ASP A 71 6.93 -3.95 25.52
C ASP A 71 5.69 -3.06 25.36
N TYR A 72 5.22 -2.89 24.14
CA TYR A 72 4.05 -2.08 23.81
C TYR A 72 2.73 -2.63 24.37
N VAL A 73 2.56 -3.96 24.35
CA VAL A 73 1.33 -4.62 24.83
C VAL A 73 1.38 -4.85 26.34
N ASP A 74 2.56 -5.14 26.89
CA ASP A 74 2.71 -5.44 28.32
C ASP A 74 2.73 -4.16 29.18
N LEU A 75 1.61 -3.87 29.85
CA LEU A 75 1.42 -2.66 30.70
C LEU A 75 2.51 -2.43 31.76
N HIS A 76 3.18 -3.48 32.24
CA HIS A 76 4.12 -3.40 33.37
C HIS A 76 5.57 -3.19 32.92
N ARG A 77 5.83 -3.18 31.61
CA ARG A 77 7.20 -3.04 31.08
C ARG A 77 7.57 -1.59 30.85
N ILE A 78 6.64 -0.81 30.30
CA ILE A 78 6.87 0.58 29.90
C ILE A 78 5.71 1.47 30.36
N THR A 79 6.01 2.75 30.51
CA THR A 79 5.04 3.77 30.92
C THR A 79 4.08 4.12 29.79
N GLU A 80 2.97 4.80 30.13
CA GLU A 80 2.04 5.35 29.14
C GLU A 80 2.71 6.39 28.24
N GLN A 81 3.55 7.25 28.80
CA GLN A 81 4.30 8.25 28.04
C GLN A 81 5.26 7.61 27.02
N GLU A 82 5.95 6.53 27.40
CA GLU A 82 6.84 5.81 26.49
C GLU A 82 6.07 5.13 25.35
N ARG A 83 4.87 4.60 25.61
CA ARG A 83 3.99 4.07 24.57
C ARG A 83 3.56 5.16 23.59
N ASP A 84 3.19 6.33 24.11
CA ASP A 84 2.84 7.49 23.28
C ASP A 84 4.01 7.99 22.42
N ASN A 85 5.23 7.96 22.96
CA ASN A 85 6.44 8.29 22.20
C ASN A 85 6.66 7.28 21.05
N ILE A 86 6.49 5.98 21.31
CA ILE A 86 6.56 4.92 20.28
C ILE A 86 5.51 5.15 19.19
N GLU A 87 4.25 5.44 19.57
CA GLU A 87 3.18 5.78 18.62
C GLU A 87 3.52 6.99 17.77
N HIS A 88 4.04 8.06 18.40
CA HIS A 88 4.43 9.28 17.71
C HIS A 88 5.55 9.04 16.71
N GLU A 89 6.63 8.36 17.13
CA GLU A 89 7.75 8.01 16.25
C GLU A 89 7.26 7.21 15.04
N ILE A 90 6.46 6.16 15.26
CA ILE A 90 5.88 5.35 14.19
C ILE A 90 5.03 6.20 13.25
N GLY A 91 4.20 7.09 13.79
CA GLY A 91 3.40 8.02 12.99
C GLY A 91 4.24 8.92 12.09
N VAL A 92 5.35 9.45 12.61
CA VAL A 92 6.30 10.26 11.82
C VAL A 92 6.97 9.42 10.74
N PHE A 93 7.44 8.20 11.06
CA PHE A 93 8.05 7.29 10.08
C PHE A 93 7.09 6.89 8.95
N VAL A 94 5.83 6.59 9.29
CA VAL A 94 4.79 6.25 8.29
C VAL A 94 4.52 7.45 7.39
N LYS A 95 4.39 8.67 7.94
CA LYS A 95 4.20 9.89 7.16
C LYS A 95 5.37 10.15 6.21
N ALA A 96 6.62 9.99 6.67
CA ALA A 96 7.81 10.15 5.84
C ALA A 96 7.87 9.11 4.71
N CYS A 97 7.57 7.84 5.00
CA CYS A 97 7.52 6.80 3.98
C CYS A 97 6.43 7.07 2.95
N LYS A 98 5.24 7.54 3.39
CA LYS A 98 4.14 7.95 2.51
C LYS A 98 4.57 9.10 1.59
N GLU A 99 5.17 10.15 2.13
CA GLU A 99 5.65 11.29 1.35
C GLU A 99 6.66 10.85 0.28
N GLN A 100 7.57 9.95 0.63
CA GLN A 100 8.52 9.40 -0.33
C GLN A 100 7.84 8.58 -1.44
N ILE A 101 6.79 7.81 -1.11
CA ILE A 101 5.97 7.10 -2.11
C ILE A 101 5.22 8.09 -3.00
N ASP A 102 4.68 9.17 -2.44
CA ASP A 102 3.98 10.22 -3.19
C ASP A 102 4.94 10.93 -4.18
N ILE A 103 6.20 11.19 -3.78
CA ILE A 103 7.24 11.70 -4.67
C ILE A 103 7.51 10.74 -5.83
N LEU A 104 7.63 9.44 -5.56
CA LEU A 104 7.82 8.43 -6.60
C LEU A 104 6.62 8.39 -7.56
N LYS A 105 5.40 8.47 -7.04
CA LYS A 105 4.17 8.52 -7.85
C LYS A 105 4.13 9.75 -8.75
N ASN A 106 4.45 10.93 -8.22
CA ASN A 106 4.45 12.17 -9.00
C ASN A 106 5.48 12.12 -10.15
N ARG A 107 6.66 11.52 -9.92
CA ARG A 107 7.66 11.32 -10.98
C ARG A 107 7.13 10.45 -12.12
N ILE A 108 6.39 9.38 -11.81
CA ILE A 108 5.77 8.54 -12.85
C ILE A 108 4.75 9.35 -13.66
N GLN A 109 3.90 10.12 -12.99
CA GLN A 109 2.90 10.96 -13.68
C GLN A 109 3.54 12.04 -14.56
N GLU A 110 4.67 12.61 -14.14
CA GLU A 110 5.46 13.54 -14.95
C GLU A 110 6.06 12.84 -16.19
N GLU A 111 6.59 11.63 -16.03
CA GLU A 111 7.12 10.82 -17.14
C GLU A 111 6.02 10.44 -18.16
N GLU A 112 4.82 10.11 -17.69
CA GLU A 112 3.64 9.85 -18.54
C GLU A 112 3.24 11.08 -19.36
N LYS A 113 3.12 12.25 -18.71
CA LYS A 113 2.75 13.51 -19.37
C LYS A 113 3.78 13.93 -20.42
N ASN A 114 5.07 13.85 -20.08
CA ASN A 114 6.16 14.22 -20.98
C ASN A 114 6.23 13.27 -22.20
N GLY A 115 5.90 11.99 -22.02
CA GLY A 115 5.90 10.99 -23.08
C GLY A 115 4.70 11.05 -24.04
N SER A 116 3.55 11.56 -23.60
CA SER A 116 2.34 11.64 -24.44
C SER A 116 2.49 12.57 -25.65
N GLY A 117 3.42 13.53 -25.60
CA GLY A 117 3.49 14.59 -26.60
C GLY A 117 4.14 14.23 -27.95
N LYS A 118 4.92 13.13 -28.06
CA LYS A 118 5.80 12.95 -29.25
C LYS A 118 5.94 11.55 -29.85
N THR A 119 5.31 10.49 -29.34
CA THR A 119 5.66 9.12 -29.79
C THR A 119 4.46 8.20 -29.95
N TRP A 120 3.52 8.54 -30.84
CA TRP A 120 2.50 7.58 -31.31
C TRP A 120 2.99 6.68 -32.45
N LEU A 121 4.03 7.10 -33.18
CA LEU A 121 4.76 6.22 -34.08
C LEU A 121 5.63 5.30 -33.25
N GLY A 122 5.15 4.07 -33.05
CA GLY A 122 5.83 2.98 -32.37
C GLY A 122 7.18 2.67 -33.00
N THR A 123 8.20 3.43 -32.61
CA THR A 123 9.56 2.92 -32.62
C THR A 123 9.62 1.81 -31.57
N ARG A 124 10.53 0.84 -31.76
CA ARG A 124 10.81 -0.23 -30.79
C ARG A 124 10.96 0.28 -29.34
N ASP A 125 11.36 1.53 -29.19
CA ASP A 125 11.53 2.27 -27.93
C ASP A 125 10.22 2.55 -27.17
N GLY A 126 9.08 2.58 -27.86
CA GLY A 126 7.76 2.80 -27.24
C GLY A 126 7.33 1.65 -26.33
N SER A 127 7.62 0.40 -26.73
CA SER A 127 7.33 -0.81 -25.92
C SER A 127 8.13 -0.83 -24.62
N SER A 128 9.45 -0.62 -24.70
CA SER A 128 10.33 -0.54 -23.53
C SER A 128 9.95 0.58 -22.57
N ARG A 129 9.38 1.68 -23.07
CA ARG A 129 8.87 2.78 -22.23
C ARG A 129 7.59 2.40 -21.49
N LEU A 130 6.65 1.74 -22.15
CA LEU A 130 5.43 1.25 -21.49
C LEU A 130 5.77 0.20 -20.43
N ASP A 131 6.68 -0.72 -20.74
CA ASP A 131 7.18 -1.73 -19.79
C ASP A 131 7.87 -1.06 -18.59
N LEU A 132 8.63 0.02 -18.81
CA LEU A 132 9.27 0.78 -17.74
C LEU A 132 8.23 1.47 -16.83
N ILE A 133 7.22 2.13 -17.41
CA ILE A 133 6.14 2.78 -16.66
C ILE A 133 5.36 1.75 -15.86
N ALA A 134 5.04 0.59 -16.45
CA ALA A 134 4.37 -0.51 -15.77
C ALA A 134 5.21 -1.05 -14.60
N HIS A 135 6.52 -1.23 -14.81
CA HIS A 135 7.44 -1.62 -13.76
C HIS A 135 7.50 -0.60 -12.62
N GLN A 136 7.56 0.70 -12.93
CA GLN A 136 7.59 1.76 -11.91
C GLN A 136 6.29 1.80 -11.10
N HIS A 137 5.12 1.71 -11.74
CA HIS A 137 3.84 1.61 -11.04
C HIS A 137 3.79 0.36 -10.15
N GLY A 138 4.24 -0.79 -10.66
CA GLY A 138 4.33 -2.03 -9.88
C GLY A 138 5.22 -1.89 -8.64
N VAL A 139 6.36 -1.20 -8.75
CA VAL A 139 7.24 -0.91 -7.61
C VAL A 139 6.53 -0.04 -6.56
N VAL A 140 5.82 1.00 -7.00
CA VAL A 140 5.06 1.89 -6.11
C VAL A 140 3.93 1.13 -5.40
N LEU A 141 3.23 0.23 -6.10
CA LEU A 141 2.22 -0.65 -5.51
C LEU A 141 2.81 -1.56 -4.43
N ILE A 142 3.94 -2.21 -4.70
CA ILE A 142 4.60 -3.08 -3.72
C ILE A 142 5.00 -2.28 -2.47
N LEU A 143 5.54 -1.07 -2.65
CA LEU A 143 5.90 -0.19 -1.53
C LEU A 143 4.68 0.24 -0.72
N SER A 144 3.60 0.62 -1.38
CA SER A 144 2.36 1.06 -0.71
C SER A 144 1.66 -0.09 0.02
N GLU A 145 1.60 -1.27 -0.59
CA GLU A 145 1.10 -2.49 0.06
C GLU A 145 1.95 -2.88 1.27
N ARG A 146 3.28 -2.80 1.15
CA ARG A 146 4.17 -3.14 2.27
C ARG A 146 4.03 -2.15 3.42
N LEU A 147 3.98 -0.85 3.13
CA LEU A 147 3.73 0.18 4.13
C LEU A 147 2.36 -0.03 4.79
N HIS A 148 1.32 -0.35 4.01
CA HIS A 148 0.00 -0.66 4.52
C HIS A 148 -0.04 -1.88 5.43
N SER A 149 0.63 -2.96 5.05
CA SER A 149 0.75 -4.15 5.89
C SER A 149 1.40 -3.85 7.24
N VAL A 150 2.45 -3.01 7.26
CA VAL A 150 3.15 -2.62 8.49
C VAL A 150 2.29 -1.70 9.35
N THR A 151 1.65 -0.70 8.76
CA THR A 151 0.74 0.21 9.48
C THR A 151 -0.47 -0.53 10.05
N ALA A 152 -1.07 -1.46 9.30
CA ALA A 152 -2.19 -2.27 9.77
C ALA A 152 -1.81 -3.20 10.93
N GLN A 153 -0.58 -3.74 10.93
CA GLN A 153 -0.05 -4.49 12.07
C GLN A 153 0.06 -3.62 13.32
N PHE A 154 0.51 -2.38 13.18
CA PHE A 154 0.60 -1.45 14.29
C PHE A 154 -0.77 -1.01 14.82
N ASP A 155 -1.71 -0.70 13.93
CA ASP A 155 -3.09 -0.36 14.31
C ASP A 155 -3.76 -1.48 15.11
N ARG A 156 -3.45 -2.75 14.80
CA ARG A 156 -3.92 -3.89 15.59
C ARG A 156 -3.33 -3.92 17.01
N LEU A 157 -2.07 -3.54 17.19
CA LEU A 157 -1.48 -3.43 18.53
C LEU A 157 -2.14 -2.31 19.33
N ARG A 158 -2.43 -1.20 18.66
CA ARG A 158 -3.06 -0.03 19.26
C ARG A 158 -4.53 -0.26 19.59
N SER A 159 -5.29 -1.00 18.77
CA SER A 159 -6.67 -1.37 19.09
C SER A 159 -6.76 -2.26 20.33
N MET A 160 -5.77 -3.14 20.56
CA MET A 160 -5.65 -3.89 21.82
C MET A 160 -5.41 -2.96 23.01
N ARG A 161 -4.48 -2.00 22.88
CA ARG A 161 -4.25 -0.98 23.92
C ARG A 161 -5.53 -0.21 24.27
N PHE A 162 -6.28 0.21 23.25
CA PHE A 162 -7.54 0.94 23.43
C PHE A 162 -8.59 0.10 24.16
N GLN A 163 -8.75 -1.15 23.75
CA GLN A 163 -9.65 -2.08 24.42
C GLN A 163 -9.27 -2.30 25.89
N ASP A 164 -7.97 -2.41 26.19
CA ASP A 164 -7.48 -2.55 27.56
C ASP A 164 -7.69 -1.28 28.39
N ALA A 165 -7.52 -0.10 27.80
CA ALA A 165 -7.81 1.18 28.44
C ALA A 165 -9.29 1.31 28.81
N ILE A 166 -10.20 0.98 27.89
CA ILE A 166 -11.65 0.95 28.15
C ILE A 166 -11.99 -0.07 29.23
N ASN A 167 -11.48 -1.30 29.13
CA ASN A 167 -11.76 -2.35 30.10
C ASN A 167 -11.29 -1.99 31.52
N ARG A 168 -10.20 -1.20 31.62
CA ARG A 168 -9.68 -0.71 32.89
C ARG A 168 -10.51 0.42 33.46
N ALA A 169 -10.96 1.34 32.61
CA ALA A 169 -11.72 2.48 33.06
C ALA A 169 -13.18 2.09 33.39
N MET A 170 -13.73 1.05 32.74
CA MET A 170 -15.06 0.55 33.10
C MET A 170 -15.13 0.23 34.61
N PRO A 171 -16.02 0.90 35.35
CA PRO A 171 -16.13 0.68 36.79
C PRO A 171 -16.50 -0.79 37.02
N ARG A 172 -15.72 -1.48 37.85
CA ARG A 172 -16.07 -2.81 38.36
C ARG A 172 -17.35 -2.68 39.18
N LYS A 173 -18.48 -2.75 38.51
CA LYS A 173 -19.80 -2.84 39.11
C LYS A 173 -19.80 -4.01 40.10
N ASN A 174 -19.72 -3.68 41.39
CA ASN A 174 -19.98 -4.55 42.53
C ASN A 174 -19.42 -5.97 42.43
N GLN A 175 -18.15 -6.14 42.77
CA GLN A 175 -17.68 -7.38 43.39
C GLN A 175 -17.44 -7.18 44.89
N LYS A 176 -18.38 -6.53 45.59
CA LYS A 176 -18.61 -6.83 47.01
C LYS A 176 -19.18 -8.24 47.07
N ARG A 177 -18.27 -9.21 47.11
CA ARG A 177 -18.49 -10.59 47.54
C ARG A 177 -19.41 -10.54 48.78
N PRO A 178 -20.65 -11.05 48.77
CA PRO A 178 -21.26 -11.41 50.03
C PRO A 178 -20.38 -12.51 50.61
N GLU A 179 -19.75 -12.22 51.74
CA GLU A 179 -19.03 -13.20 52.54
C GLU A 179 -20.01 -14.33 52.88
N LYS A 180 -19.97 -15.39 52.08
CA LYS A 180 -20.56 -16.68 52.43
C LYS A 180 -19.68 -17.27 53.53
N LYS A 181 -20.09 -17.12 54.79
CA LYS A 181 -19.86 -18.11 55.85
C LYS A 181 -21.08 -18.22 56.79
N PRO A 182 -21.34 -19.42 57.35
CA PRO A 182 -22.68 -19.98 57.37
C PRO A 182 -23.34 -19.99 58.77
N ALA A 183 -24.67 -19.92 58.73
CA ALA A 183 -25.65 -20.56 59.61
C ALA A 183 -25.33 -20.69 61.12
N GLU A 184 -26.06 -19.91 61.95
CA GLU A 184 -26.81 -20.47 63.08
C GLU A 184 -28.16 -19.73 63.25
N PRO A 185 -29.28 -20.44 63.48
CA PRO A 185 -30.61 -19.84 63.58
C PRO A 185 -31.01 -19.62 65.04
N SER A 186 -30.94 -18.39 65.53
CA SER A 186 -31.57 -18.01 66.80
C SER A 186 -32.86 -17.25 66.53
N LYS A 187 -33.95 -18.01 66.63
CA LYS A 187 -35.31 -17.51 66.86
C LYS A 187 -35.29 -16.65 68.14
N SER A 188 -35.73 -15.40 68.06
CA SER A 188 -36.45 -14.80 69.17
C SER A 188 -37.45 -13.78 68.63
N SER A 189 -38.70 -14.23 68.64
CA SER A 189 -39.89 -13.41 68.51
C SER A 189 -39.98 -12.47 69.72
N LEU A 190 -39.99 -11.16 69.47
CA LEU A 190 -40.51 -10.18 70.42
C LEU A 190 -41.49 -9.26 69.70
N VAL A 191 -42.72 -9.75 69.63
CA VAL A 191 -43.92 -8.92 69.49
C VAL A 191 -44.09 -8.16 70.81
N LEU A 192 -43.87 -6.86 70.81
CA LEU A 192 -44.35 -5.96 71.86
C LEU A 192 -45.04 -4.75 71.23
N LYS A 193 -46.37 -4.90 71.18
CA LYS A 193 -47.43 -3.90 71.36
C LYS A 193 -47.12 -2.45 71.03
N SER A 194 -47.82 -2.00 69.99
CA SER A 194 -48.35 -0.65 69.84
C SER A 194 -49.11 -0.21 71.09
N ASP A 195 -48.63 0.81 71.77
CA ASP A 195 -49.49 1.70 72.55
C ASP A 195 -49.22 3.14 72.12
N VAL A 196 -50.22 3.67 71.43
CA VAL A 196 -50.42 5.07 71.11
C VAL A 196 -50.73 5.78 72.43
N SER A 197 -49.85 6.66 72.90
CA SER A 197 -50.25 7.86 73.66
C SER A 197 -49.08 8.68 74.20
N LYS A 198 -49.13 9.98 73.88
CA LYS A 198 -48.59 11.14 74.61
C LYS A 198 -47.10 11.46 74.35
N ILE A 199 -46.78 12.42 73.49
CA ILE A 199 -46.83 13.90 73.62
C ILE A 199 -45.37 14.38 73.62
N VAL A 200 -45.03 15.12 72.55
CA VAL A 200 -43.98 16.16 72.43
C VAL A 200 -42.59 15.77 72.93
N ASP A 201 -41.72 15.39 72.00
CA ASP A 201 -40.41 16.03 71.85
C ASP A 201 -39.98 15.97 70.38
N GLN A 202 -40.07 17.14 69.78
CA GLN A 202 -39.51 17.52 68.49
C GLN A 202 -37.99 17.63 68.66
N GLU A 203 -37.21 17.26 67.63
CA GLU A 203 -35.75 17.41 67.52
C GLU A 203 -34.83 16.32 68.13
N ALA A 204 -34.85 15.10 67.56
CA ALA A 204 -33.65 14.22 67.65
C ALA A 204 -33.46 13.23 66.47
N SER A 205 -34.34 13.22 65.46
CA SER A 205 -34.26 12.25 64.35
C SER A 205 -33.98 12.91 62.99
N THR A 206 -33.02 13.83 62.95
CA THR A 206 -32.49 14.42 61.70
C THR A 206 -31.01 14.13 61.46
N ALA A 207 -30.27 13.71 62.49
CA ALA A 207 -28.82 13.47 62.40
C ALA A 207 -28.43 12.21 61.59
N PRO A 208 -29.06 11.02 61.76
CA PRO A 208 -28.67 9.83 61.00
C PRO A 208 -28.99 9.98 59.51
N MET A 209 -30.09 10.67 59.19
CA MET A 209 -30.53 10.88 57.80
C MET A 209 -29.57 11.84 57.06
N ARG A 210 -29.12 12.91 57.72
CA ARG A 210 -28.15 13.86 57.14
C ARG A 210 -26.78 13.23 56.86
N VAL A 211 -26.30 12.34 57.73
CA VAL A 211 -25.02 11.64 57.52
C VAL A 211 -25.10 10.66 56.33
N GLN A 212 -26.22 9.94 56.21
CA GLN A 212 -26.44 9.04 55.08
C GLN A 212 -26.55 9.81 53.74
N GLU A 213 -27.26 10.93 53.73
CA GLU A 213 -27.41 11.79 52.55
C GLU A 213 -26.05 12.40 52.15
N GLN A 214 -25.26 12.88 53.12
CA GLN A 214 -23.91 13.38 52.85
C GLN A 214 -22.96 12.31 52.30
N LEU A 215 -23.04 11.07 52.79
CA LEU A 215 -22.22 9.96 52.27
C LEU A 215 -22.61 9.57 50.84
N LEU A 216 -23.91 9.61 50.51
CA LEU A 216 -24.39 9.39 49.15
C LEU A 216 -23.99 10.54 48.21
N ASP A 217 -24.03 11.78 48.68
CA ASP A 217 -23.55 12.95 47.94
C ASP A 217 -22.04 12.87 47.66
N ASP A 218 -21.25 12.41 48.63
CA ASP A 218 -19.81 12.23 48.46
C ASP A 218 -19.49 11.04 47.51
N GLU A 219 -20.24 9.94 47.58
CA GLU A 219 -20.11 8.81 46.63
C GLU A 219 -20.51 9.24 45.20
N THR A 220 -21.61 9.99 45.04
CA THR A 220 -22.03 10.48 43.73
C THR A 220 -21.04 11.46 43.13
N LYS A 221 -20.45 12.37 43.93
CA LYS A 221 -19.36 13.25 43.49
C LYS A 221 -18.11 12.46 43.09
N ALA A 222 -17.73 11.45 43.87
CA ALA A 222 -16.58 10.60 43.56
C ALA A 222 -16.78 9.85 42.24
N LEU A 223 -17.96 9.25 42.05
CA LEU A 223 -18.34 8.58 40.79
C LEU A 223 -18.39 9.56 39.61
N GLN A 224 -18.86 10.78 39.82
CA GLN A 224 -18.89 11.80 38.78
C GLN A 224 -17.47 12.19 38.34
N VAL A 225 -16.56 12.42 39.29
CA VAL A 225 -15.15 12.74 39.00
C VAL A 225 -14.46 11.58 38.26
N GLU A 226 -14.70 10.34 38.69
CA GLU A 226 -14.15 9.15 38.02
C GLU A 226 -14.69 9.01 36.59
N LEU A 227 -15.99 9.23 36.39
CA LEU A 227 -16.61 9.17 35.06
C LEU A 227 -16.11 10.29 34.15
N THR A 228 -15.92 11.51 34.66
CA THR A 228 -15.36 12.62 33.88
C THR A 228 -13.91 12.34 33.50
N SER A 229 -13.08 11.86 34.43
CA SER A 229 -11.70 11.47 34.13
C SER A 229 -11.62 10.31 33.12
N LEU A 230 -12.55 9.37 33.17
CA LEU A 230 -12.68 8.30 32.18
C LEU A 230 -13.02 8.87 30.81
N LEU A 231 -13.98 9.78 30.73
CA LEU A 231 -14.38 10.41 29.47
C LEU A 231 -13.21 11.17 28.84
N ASP A 232 -12.45 11.92 29.63
CA ASP A 232 -11.28 12.65 29.14
C ASP A 232 -10.21 11.70 28.58
N ALA A 233 -9.90 10.61 29.30
CA ALA A 233 -8.95 9.60 28.85
C ALA A 233 -9.42 8.85 27.59
N VAL A 234 -10.72 8.54 27.49
CA VAL A 234 -11.32 7.91 26.31
C VAL A 234 -11.28 8.88 25.12
N GLN A 235 -11.59 10.17 25.32
CA GLN A 235 -11.59 11.16 24.26
C GLN A 235 -10.18 11.43 23.70
N GLU A 236 -9.16 11.51 24.56
CA GLU A 236 -7.77 11.68 24.14
C GLU A 236 -7.28 10.47 23.33
N THR A 237 -7.57 9.26 23.83
CA THR A 237 -7.19 8.01 23.15
C THR A 237 -7.96 7.80 21.85
N GLU A 238 -9.25 8.18 21.79
CA GLU A 238 -10.07 8.17 20.57
C GLU A 238 -9.48 9.10 19.51
N THR A 239 -9.16 10.35 19.87
CA THR A 239 -8.59 11.34 18.94
C THR A 239 -7.29 10.82 18.31
N LYS A 240 -6.38 10.30 19.14
CA LYS A 240 -5.12 9.68 18.67
C LYS A 240 -5.40 8.47 17.78
N MET A 241 -6.38 7.63 18.14
CA MET A 241 -6.80 6.47 17.34
C MET A 241 -7.28 6.89 15.94
N ILE A 242 -8.08 7.96 15.87
CA ILE A 242 -8.67 8.47 14.62
C ILE A 242 -7.61 8.98 13.65
N GLU A 243 -6.60 9.75 14.09
CA GLU A 243 -5.61 10.33 13.16
C GLU A 243 -4.83 9.28 12.35
N MET A 244 -4.32 8.26 13.03
CA MET A 244 -3.58 7.18 12.37
C MET A 244 -4.50 6.18 11.65
N SER A 245 -5.71 5.95 12.16
CA SER A 245 -6.70 5.14 11.43
C SER A 245 -7.12 5.83 10.13
N ALA A 246 -7.24 7.17 10.15
CA ALA A 246 -7.48 7.98 8.97
C ALA A 246 -6.29 7.88 7.99
N LEU A 247 -5.05 7.98 8.48
CA LEU A 247 -3.85 7.80 7.65
C LEU A 247 -3.82 6.41 6.99
N ASN A 248 -4.14 5.36 7.75
CA ASN A 248 -4.17 3.99 7.24
C ASN A 248 -5.30 3.81 6.21
N HIS A 249 -6.48 4.38 6.46
CA HIS A 249 -7.61 4.36 5.52
C HIS A 249 -7.30 5.11 4.21
N LEU A 250 -6.67 6.28 4.30
CA LEU A 250 -6.17 7.01 3.13
C LEU A 250 -5.17 6.15 2.35
N MET A 251 -4.30 5.43 3.05
CA MET A 251 -3.34 4.55 2.40
C MET A 251 -4.00 3.34 1.74
N SER A 252 -4.99 2.70 2.36
CA SER A 252 -5.80 1.65 1.71
C SER A 252 -6.45 2.16 0.43
N THR A 253 -6.96 3.39 0.45
CA THR A 253 -7.58 4.04 -0.71
C THR A 253 -6.54 4.29 -1.81
N HIS A 254 -5.34 4.76 -1.45
CA HIS A 254 -4.25 4.96 -2.40
C HIS A 254 -3.74 3.64 -3.01
N VAL A 255 -3.62 2.58 -2.21
CA VAL A 255 -3.25 1.24 -2.70
C VAL A 255 -4.30 0.75 -3.70
N LEU A 256 -5.59 0.90 -3.38
CA LEU A 256 -6.68 0.53 -4.30
C LEU A 256 -6.64 1.35 -5.59
N GLN A 257 -6.44 2.67 -5.50
CA GLN A 257 -6.32 3.54 -6.66
C GLN A 257 -5.12 3.15 -7.54
N GLN A 258 -3.97 2.81 -6.95
CA GLN A 258 -2.79 2.36 -7.69
C GLN A 258 -3.02 1.02 -8.38
N ALA A 259 -3.70 0.08 -7.73
CA ALA A 259 -4.07 -1.20 -8.34
C ALA A 259 -4.96 -1.00 -9.59
N GLN A 260 -5.92 -0.06 -9.52
CA GLN A 260 -6.75 0.31 -10.67
C GLN A 260 -5.93 0.96 -11.80
N GLN A 261 -4.96 1.81 -11.47
CA GLN A 261 -4.07 2.41 -12.47
C GLN A 261 -3.22 1.38 -13.20
N ILE A 262 -2.70 0.37 -12.49
CA ILE A 262 -1.94 -0.74 -13.09
C ILE A 262 -2.83 -1.59 -14.00
N GLN A 263 -4.07 -1.86 -13.57
CA GLN A 263 -5.03 -2.59 -14.40
C GLN A 263 -5.35 -1.83 -15.69
N TYR A 264 -5.57 -0.52 -15.60
CA TYR A 264 -5.78 0.33 -16.78
C TYR A 264 -4.58 0.30 -17.73
N LEU A 265 -3.36 0.40 -17.20
CA LEU A 265 -2.14 0.33 -18.00
C LEU A 265 -1.96 -1.05 -18.66
N TYR A 266 -2.32 -2.12 -17.95
CA TYR A 266 -2.33 -3.47 -18.50
C TYR A 266 -3.32 -3.61 -19.66
N ASP A 267 -4.55 -3.11 -19.49
CA ASP A 267 -5.58 -3.13 -20.54
C ASP A 267 -5.12 -2.33 -21.76
N GLN A 268 -4.50 -1.16 -21.57
CA GLN A 268 -3.91 -0.37 -22.65
C GLN A 268 -2.76 -1.11 -23.35
N ALA A 269 -1.90 -1.82 -22.62
CA ALA A 269 -0.80 -2.58 -23.20
C ALA A 269 -1.33 -3.77 -24.04
N VAL A 270 -2.37 -4.45 -23.57
CA VAL A 270 -3.06 -5.52 -24.31
C VAL A 270 -3.73 -4.97 -25.56
N GLU A 271 -4.45 -3.84 -25.45
CA GLU A 271 -5.09 -3.19 -26.59
C GLU A 271 -4.07 -2.71 -27.63
N ALA A 272 -2.98 -2.08 -27.20
CA ALA A 272 -1.91 -1.63 -28.08
C ALA A 272 -1.25 -2.81 -28.81
N THR A 273 -1.01 -3.92 -28.10
CA THR A 273 -0.46 -5.15 -28.69
C THR A 273 -1.41 -5.75 -29.72
N ASN A 274 -2.71 -5.85 -29.40
CA ASN A 274 -3.73 -6.33 -30.32
C ASN A 274 -3.85 -5.40 -31.55
N ASN A 275 -3.78 -4.09 -31.35
CA ASN A 275 -3.83 -3.13 -32.45
C ASN A 275 -2.59 -3.23 -33.37
N VAL A 276 -1.41 -3.49 -32.82
CA VAL A 276 -0.20 -3.77 -33.61
C VAL A 276 -0.33 -5.09 -34.38
N GLU A 277 -0.86 -6.14 -33.74
CA GLU A 277 -1.12 -7.43 -34.39
C GLU A 277 -2.12 -7.29 -35.56
N ARG A 278 -3.24 -6.61 -35.33
CA ARG A 278 -4.24 -6.28 -36.35
C ARG A 278 -3.61 -5.43 -37.45
N GLY A 279 -2.87 -4.39 -37.11
CA GLY A 279 -2.18 -3.53 -38.08
C GLY A 279 -1.18 -4.30 -38.94
N ASN A 280 -0.43 -5.25 -38.37
CA ASN A 280 0.48 -6.11 -39.11
C ASN A 280 -0.26 -7.08 -40.05
N LYS A 281 -1.42 -7.60 -39.61
CA LYS A 281 -2.28 -8.45 -40.45
C LYS A 281 -2.84 -7.66 -41.64
N GLU A 282 -3.33 -6.44 -41.42
CA GLU A 282 -3.80 -5.54 -42.48
C GLU A 282 -2.67 -5.17 -43.44
N LEU A 283 -1.46 -4.87 -42.93
CA LEU A 283 -0.29 -4.59 -43.77
C LEU A 283 0.08 -5.79 -44.65
N SER A 284 0.07 -7.00 -44.08
CA SER A 284 0.32 -8.24 -44.81
C SER A 284 -0.74 -8.47 -45.91
N GLN A 285 -2.02 -8.24 -45.60
CA GLN A 285 -3.10 -8.34 -46.58
C GLN A 285 -2.98 -7.27 -47.67
N ALA A 286 -2.60 -6.04 -47.32
CA ALA A 286 -2.37 -4.96 -48.28
C ALA A 286 -1.21 -5.27 -49.23
N ILE A 287 -0.09 -5.83 -48.73
CA ILE A 287 1.04 -6.28 -49.56
C ILE A 287 0.59 -7.40 -50.51
N GLN A 288 -0.17 -8.39 -50.00
CA GLN A 288 -0.68 -9.48 -50.82
C GLN A 288 -1.65 -8.98 -51.90
N ARG A 289 -2.57 -8.06 -51.56
CA ARG A 289 -3.50 -7.43 -52.50
C ARG A 289 -2.79 -6.57 -53.54
N ASN A 290 -1.76 -5.82 -53.16
CA ASN A 290 -0.96 -5.03 -54.09
C ASN A 290 -0.22 -5.93 -55.11
N SER A 291 0.39 -7.02 -54.64
CA SER A 291 1.02 -8.00 -55.53
C SER A 291 0.01 -8.63 -56.50
N SER A 292 -1.17 -9.00 -56.00
CA SER A 292 -2.26 -9.56 -56.81
C SER A 292 -2.81 -8.55 -57.83
N SER A 293 -2.97 -7.28 -57.43
CA SER A 293 -3.41 -6.19 -58.30
C SER A 293 -2.40 -5.92 -59.42
N ARG A 294 -1.10 -5.96 -59.12
CA ARG A 294 -0.04 -5.81 -60.13
C ARG A 294 -0.10 -6.91 -61.19
N THR A 295 -0.26 -8.18 -60.78
CA THR A 295 -0.43 -9.29 -61.74
C THR A 295 -1.71 -9.16 -62.56
N PHE A 296 -2.80 -8.69 -61.95
CA PHE A 296 -4.07 -8.45 -62.66
C PHE A 296 -3.94 -7.33 -63.72
N LEU A 297 -3.29 -6.22 -63.38
CA LEU A 297 -3.04 -5.12 -64.32
C LEU A 297 -2.16 -5.56 -65.51
N LEU A 298 -1.13 -6.38 -65.26
CA LEU A 298 -0.30 -6.94 -66.34
C LEU A 298 -1.12 -7.83 -67.28
N LEU A 299 -2.00 -8.68 -66.74
CA LEU A 299 -2.88 -9.53 -67.54
C LEU A 299 -3.89 -8.68 -68.33
N PHE A 300 -4.45 -7.63 -67.73
CA PHE A 300 -5.36 -6.70 -68.41
C PHE A 300 -4.69 -6.02 -69.61
N PHE A 301 -3.46 -5.52 -69.44
CA PHE A 301 -2.71 -4.93 -70.55
C PHE A 301 -2.40 -5.96 -71.64
N PHE A 302 -2.04 -7.18 -71.26
CA PHE A 302 -1.79 -8.25 -72.24
C PHE A 302 -3.04 -8.55 -73.09
N VAL A 303 -4.20 -8.74 -72.46
CA VAL A 303 -5.47 -8.97 -73.17
C VAL A 303 -5.84 -7.76 -74.05
N LEU A 304 -5.69 -6.54 -73.56
CA LEU A 304 -5.95 -5.32 -74.33
C LEU A 304 -5.09 -5.24 -75.59
N THR A 305 -3.78 -5.52 -75.47
CA THR A 305 -2.88 -5.52 -76.63
C THR A 305 -3.28 -6.58 -77.66
N PHE A 306 -3.72 -7.76 -77.23
CA PHE A 306 -4.17 -8.82 -78.11
C PHE A 306 -5.50 -8.47 -78.81
N SER A 307 -6.44 -7.86 -78.10
CA SER A 307 -7.70 -7.38 -78.66
C SER A 307 -7.48 -6.29 -79.73
N VAL A 308 -6.55 -5.36 -79.52
CA VAL A 308 -6.18 -4.34 -80.51
C VAL A 308 -5.53 -4.99 -81.73
N LEU A 309 -4.61 -5.95 -81.55
CA LEU A 309 -4.00 -6.70 -82.65
C LEU A 309 -5.06 -7.45 -83.47
N PHE A 310 -6.05 -8.07 -82.81
CA PHE A 310 -7.15 -8.77 -83.48
C PHE A 310 -8.06 -7.81 -84.24
N LEU A 311 -8.34 -6.63 -83.70
CA LEU A 311 -9.11 -5.57 -84.38
C LEU A 311 -8.38 -5.03 -85.62
N ASP A 312 -7.06 -4.85 -85.52
CA ASP A 312 -6.21 -4.44 -86.65
C ASP A 312 -6.16 -5.52 -87.75
N TRP A 313 -6.12 -6.80 -87.36
CA TRP A 313 -6.20 -7.92 -88.29
C TRP A 313 -7.59 -8.08 -88.94
N TYR A 314 -8.69 -7.82 -88.23
CA TYR A 314 -10.05 -7.91 -88.78
C TYR A 314 -10.43 -6.72 -89.68
N ASN A 315 -9.82 -5.55 -89.47
CA ASN A 315 -10.07 -4.36 -90.28
C ASN A 315 -9.30 -4.33 -91.61
N ASN A 316 -8.30 -5.21 -91.77
CA ASN A 316 -7.58 -5.46 -93.03
C ASN A 316 -8.19 -6.65 -93.77
#